data_AF-A0A8K0P131-F1
#
_entry.id   AF-A0A8K0P131-F1
#
_cell.length_a   1.000
_cell.length_b   1.000
_cell.length_c   1.000
_cell.angle_alpha   90.00
_cell.angle_beta   90.00
_cell.angle_gamma   90.00
#
_symmetry.space_group_name_H-M   'P 1'
#
loop_
_entity.id
_entity.type
_entity.pdbx_description
1 polymer ?
#
loop_
_entity_poly.entity_id
_entity_poly.type
_entity_poly.pdbx_seq_one_letter_code
_entity_poly.pdbx_strand_id
1 'polypeptide(L)'
;MLQNAVSLLQEAIPEKLHRAVPEMAEYLVESFGNSTRIDYGTGHEMAFAMLICCLFKIGALNSNERQAAIFRIFNRYLELVRKLQLVYRMEPAGSHGVWSLDDYQFLPFIWGSSQLIGK
;
A
#
# COMPACT_ATOMS: atom_id res chain seq x y z
N MET A 1 -8.68 13.05 -3.55
CA MET A 1 -8.50 11.58 -3.44
C MET A 1 -9.66 10.94 -2.67
N LEU A 2 -10.00 11.43 -1.47
CA LEU A 2 -11.17 10.99 -0.67
C LEU A 2 -12.47 10.83 -1.49
N GLN A 3 -12.81 11.81 -2.31
CA GLN A 3 -14.06 11.80 -3.10
C GLN A 3 -14.15 10.67 -4.13
N ASN A 4 -13.01 10.14 -4.60
CA ASN A 4 -12.97 9.09 -5.64
C ASN A 4 -12.52 7.73 -5.09
N ALA A 5 -12.10 7.64 -3.83
CA ALA A 5 -11.61 6.38 -3.25
C ALA A 5 -12.73 5.32 -3.23
N VAL A 6 -13.94 5.74 -2.86
CA VAL A 6 -15.13 4.88 -2.83
C VAL A 6 -15.47 4.38 -4.23
N SER A 7 -15.51 5.25 -5.24
CA SER A 7 -15.84 4.85 -6.62
C SER A 7 -14.79 3.90 -7.19
N LEU A 8 -13.50 4.19 -7.00
CA LEU A 8 -12.40 3.31 -7.44
C LEU A 8 -12.49 1.92 -6.81
N LEU A 9 -12.83 1.84 -5.52
CA LEU A 9 -13.01 0.56 -4.85
C LEU A 9 -14.25 -0.18 -5.35
N GLN A 10 -15.37 0.52 -5.53
CA GLN A 10 -16.60 -0.08 -6.08
C GLN A 10 -16.42 -0.62 -7.49
N GLU A 11 -15.59 0.02 -8.32
CA GLU A 11 -15.20 -0.48 -9.64
C GLU A 11 -14.26 -1.70 -9.55
N ALA A 12 -13.39 -1.74 -8.54
CA ALA A 12 -12.38 -2.78 -8.38
C ALA A 12 -12.91 -4.07 -7.75
N ILE A 13 -13.97 -4.02 -6.92
CA ILE A 13 -14.52 -5.20 -6.23
C ILE A 13 -15.99 -5.48 -6.59
N PRO A 14 -16.44 -6.75 -6.56
CA PRO A 14 -17.82 -7.12 -6.84
C PRO A 14 -18.84 -6.42 -5.93
N GLU A 15 -20.03 -6.11 -6.47
CA GLU A 15 -21.11 -5.40 -5.75
C GLU A 15 -21.50 -6.05 -4.42
N LYS A 16 -21.49 -7.39 -4.36
CA LYS A 16 -21.76 -8.16 -3.12
C LYS A 16 -20.81 -7.83 -1.96
N LEU A 17 -19.63 -7.25 -2.24
CA LEU A 17 -18.61 -6.90 -1.26
C LEU A 17 -18.58 -5.39 -0.94
N HIS A 18 -19.47 -4.59 -1.53
CA HIS A 18 -19.47 -3.13 -1.37
C HIS A 18 -19.70 -2.66 0.07
N ARG A 19 -20.24 -3.54 0.93
CA ARG A 19 -20.36 -3.28 2.38
C ARG A 19 -19.02 -2.95 3.05
N ALA A 20 -17.90 -3.49 2.55
CA ALA A 20 -16.56 -3.25 3.11
C ALA A 20 -15.87 -1.99 2.57
N VAL A 21 -16.44 -1.35 1.53
CA VAL A 21 -15.82 -0.20 0.85
C VAL A 21 -15.54 0.98 1.78
N PRO A 22 -16.43 1.37 2.72
CA PRO A 22 -16.15 2.51 3.59
C PRO A 22 -14.87 2.34 4.42
N GLU A 23 -14.64 1.14 4.96
CA GLU A 23 -13.44 0.83 5.74
C GLU A 23 -12.19 0.76 4.84
N MET A 24 -12.30 0.12 3.67
CA MET A 24 -11.21 0.03 2.71
C MET A 24 -10.80 1.39 2.14
N ALA A 25 -11.75 2.31 1.98
CA ALA A 25 -11.50 3.65 1.46
C ALA A 25 -10.53 4.42 2.35
N GLU A 26 -10.65 4.30 3.67
CA GLU A 26 -9.74 4.93 4.63
C GLU A 26 -8.31 4.42 4.45
N TYR A 27 -8.12 3.09 4.37
CA TYR A 27 -6.81 2.51 4.11
C TYR A 27 -6.21 2.97 2.78
N LEU A 28 -7.03 3.03 1.72
CA LEU A 28 -6.58 3.47 0.40
C LEU A 28 -6.14 4.95 0.41
N VAL A 29 -6.89 5.82 1.08
CA VAL A 29 -6.58 7.26 1.16
C VAL A 29 -5.27 7.49 1.93
N GLU A 30 -5.09 6.79 3.04
CA GLU A 30 -3.90 6.91 3.88
C GLU A 30 -2.67 6.20 3.28
N SER A 31 -2.81 5.48 2.15
CA SER A 31 -1.70 4.73 1.54
C SER A 31 -0.67 5.60 0.82
N PHE A 32 -0.98 6.86 0.48
CA PHE A 32 -0.15 7.65 -0.46
C PHE A 32 0.62 8.81 0.17
N GLY A 33 0.66 8.89 1.50
CA GLY A 33 1.31 9.97 2.23
C GLY A 33 0.33 11.04 2.72
N ASN A 34 0.85 12.01 3.48
CA ASN A 34 0.04 13.09 4.02
C ASN A 34 0.06 14.31 3.08
N SER A 35 -1.14 14.79 2.69
CA SER A 35 -1.25 15.94 1.79
C SER A 35 -0.82 17.28 2.39
N THR A 36 -0.89 17.45 3.70
CA THR A 36 -0.54 18.71 4.38
C THR A 36 0.95 18.80 4.66
N ARG A 37 1.56 17.70 5.13
CA ARG A 37 3.00 17.64 5.40
C ARG A 37 3.83 17.30 4.16
N ILE A 38 3.19 16.80 3.11
CA ILE A 38 3.84 16.32 1.88
C ILE A 38 4.92 15.29 2.25
N ASP A 39 4.55 14.36 3.12
CA ASP A 39 5.43 13.31 3.61
C ASP A 39 4.87 11.92 3.27
N TYR A 40 5.78 10.94 3.18
CA TYR A 40 5.45 9.53 3.02
C TYR A 40 6.40 8.71 3.89
N GLY A 41 5.94 7.57 4.41
CA GLY A 41 6.78 6.67 5.18
C GLY A 41 6.12 5.32 5.38
N THR A 42 6.72 4.52 6.27
CA THR A 42 6.33 3.12 6.50
C THR A 42 4.90 2.96 7.03
N GLY A 43 4.34 3.97 7.72
CA GLY A 43 2.94 3.96 8.14
C GLY A 43 1.96 3.97 6.96
N HIS A 44 2.27 4.75 5.92
CA HIS A 44 1.47 4.81 4.69
C HIS A 44 1.62 3.52 3.88
N GLU A 45 2.84 2.97 3.82
CA GLU A 45 3.09 1.64 3.26
C GLU A 45 2.26 0.55 3.97
N MET A 46 2.20 0.61 5.31
CA MET A 46 1.41 -0.33 6.11
C MET A 46 -0.09 -0.18 5.86
N ALA A 47 -0.60 1.04 5.64
CA ALA A 47 -2.00 1.26 5.27
C ALA A 47 -2.35 0.53 3.96
N PHE A 48 -1.45 0.55 2.97
CA PHE A 48 -1.64 -0.19 1.72
C PHE A 48 -1.59 -1.71 1.92
N ALA A 49 -0.70 -2.19 2.79
CA ALA A 49 -0.66 -3.60 3.15
C ALA A 49 -1.95 -4.05 3.87
N MET A 50 -2.54 -3.18 4.70
CA MET A 50 -3.84 -3.43 5.33
C MET A 50 -4.97 -3.47 4.31
N LEU A 51 -4.95 -2.60 3.30
CA LEU A 51 -5.91 -2.67 2.18
C LEU A 51 -5.85 -4.03 1.46
N ILE A 52 -4.64 -4.53 1.16
CA ILE A 52 -4.45 -5.87 0.58
C ILE A 52 -4.97 -6.94 1.55
N CYS A 53 -4.71 -6.82 2.84
CA CYS A 53 -5.23 -7.73 3.86
C CYS A 53 -6.77 -7.76 3.87
N CYS A 54 -7.42 -6.59 3.80
CA CYS A 54 -8.88 -6.48 3.71
C CYS A 54 -9.42 -7.23 2.49
N LEU A 55 -8.77 -7.12 1.32
CA LEU A 55 -9.17 -7.86 0.12
C LEU A 55 -9.17 -9.39 0.34
N PHE A 56 -8.20 -9.93 1.09
CA PHE A 56 -8.22 -11.35 1.47
C PHE A 56 -9.32 -11.67 2.50
N LYS A 57 -9.54 -10.78 3.48
CA LYS A 57 -10.54 -11.00 4.55
C LYS A 57 -11.97 -11.00 4.05
N ILE A 58 -12.29 -10.16 3.07
CA ILE A 58 -13.62 -10.10 2.45
C ILE A 58 -13.83 -11.17 1.36
N GLY A 59 -12.81 -11.96 1.06
CA GLY A 59 -12.85 -12.98 0.01
C GLY A 59 -12.83 -12.41 -1.41
N ALA A 60 -12.35 -11.18 -1.60
CA ALA A 60 -12.07 -10.63 -2.92
C ALA A 60 -10.80 -11.23 -3.52
N LEU A 61 -9.83 -11.59 -2.67
CA LEU A 61 -8.65 -12.36 -3.02
C LEU A 61 -8.61 -13.67 -2.23
N ASN A 62 -8.13 -14.74 -2.88
CA ASN A 62 -8.02 -16.07 -2.32
C ASN A 62 -6.57 -16.43 -1.96
N SER A 63 -6.40 -17.44 -1.11
CA SER A 63 -5.07 -17.95 -0.72
C SER A 63 -4.11 -18.26 -1.87
N ASN A 64 -4.64 -18.64 -3.04
CA ASN A 64 -3.83 -18.95 -4.23
C ASN A 64 -3.25 -17.68 -4.89
N GLU A 65 -3.79 -16.51 -4.58
CA GLU A 65 -3.42 -15.22 -5.19
C GLU A 65 -2.41 -14.44 -4.34
N ARG A 66 -1.92 -15.00 -3.21
CA ARG A 66 -0.95 -14.34 -2.32
C ARG A 66 0.29 -13.82 -3.04
N GLN A 67 0.88 -14.63 -3.92
CA GLN A 67 2.07 -14.22 -4.68
C GLN A 67 1.74 -13.11 -5.68
N ALA A 68 0.59 -13.19 -6.36
CA ALA A 68 0.15 -12.18 -7.30
C ALA A 68 -0.15 -10.84 -6.60
N ALA A 69 -0.70 -10.88 -5.39
CA ALA A 69 -0.93 -9.69 -4.58
C ALA A 69 0.38 -8.93 -4.30
N ILE A 70 1.47 -9.65 -4.00
CA ILE A 70 2.77 -9.00 -3.76
C ILE A 70 3.43 -8.58 -5.08
N PHE A 71 3.58 -9.50 -6.04
CA PHE A 71 4.39 -9.25 -7.24
C PHE A 71 3.68 -8.40 -8.30
N ARG A 72 2.35 -8.27 -8.25
CA ARG A 72 1.61 -7.43 -9.20
C ARG A 72 1.03 -6.20 -8.52
N ILE A 73 0.20 -6.39 -7.48
CA ILE A 73 -0.49 -5.27 -6.83
C ILE A 73 0.50 -4.41 -6.04
N PHE A 74 1.25 -5.01 -5.12
CA PHE A 74 2.20 -4.27 -4.30
C PHE A 74 3.38 -3.72 -5.13
N ASN A 75 3.89 -4.47 -6.11
CA ASN A 75 4.92 -3.93 -7.00
C ASN A 75 4.43 -2.69 -7.78
N ARG A 76 3.18 -2.71 -8.28
CA ARG A 76 2.62 -1.55 -8.98
C ARG A 76 2.42 -0.35 -8.04
N TYR A 77 2.07 -0.61 -6.79
CA TYR A 77 2.03 0.41 -5.75
C TYR A 77 3.41 1.04 -5.50
N LEU A 78 4.47 0.23 -5.36
CA LEU A 78 5.84 0.72 -5.19
C LEU A 78 6.28 1.63 -6.34
N GLU A 79 5.99 1.26 -7.58
CA GLU A 79 6.28 2.09 -8.75
C GLU A 79 5.57 3.45 -8.67
N LEU A 80 4.31 3.47 -8.22
CA LEU A 80 3.54 4.69 -8.06
C LEU A 80 4.09 5.57 -6.93
N VAL A 81 4.32 5.02 -5.73
CA VAL A 81 4.80 5.83 -4.59
C VAL A 81 6.23 6.35 -4.82
N ARG A 82 7.10 5.60 -5.50
CA ARG A 82 8.43 6.10 -5.92
C ARG A 82 8.30 7.27 -6.88
N LYS A 83 7.35 7.21 -7.81
CA LYS A 83 7.07 8.34 -8.71
C LYS A 83 6.55 9.55 -7.93
N LEU A 84 5.65 9.35 -6.96
CA LEU A 84 5.13 10.43 -6.12
C LEU A 84 6.23 11.09 -5.29
N GLN A 85 7.08 10.29 -4.63
CA GLN A 85 8.24 10.75 -3.86
C GLN A 85 9.15 11.65 -4.70
N LEU A 86 9.51 11.23 -5.91
CA LEU A 86 10.38 11.99 -6.80
C LEU A 86 9.71 13.25 -7.38
N VAL A 87 8.45 13.13 -7.82
CA VAL A 87 7.73 14.23 -8.48
C VAL A 87 7.38 15.35 -7.49
N TYR A 88 6.91 14.98 -6.30
CA TYR A 88 6.47 15.94 -5.28
C TYR A 88 7.56 16.25 -4.24
N ARG A 89 8.75 15.64 -4.36
CA ARG A 89 9.86 15.77 -3.41
C ARG A 89 9.39 15.56 -1.97
N MET A 90 8.66 14.47 -1.77
CA MET A 90 8.04 14.18 -0.48
C MET A 90 9.12 14.01 0.59
N GLU A 91 8.82 14.43 1.81
CA GLU A 91 9.73 14.23 2.93
C GLU A 91 9.55 12.83 3.54
N PRO A 92 10.61 12.21 4.08
CA PRO A 92 10.51 10.98 4.86
C PRO A 92 9.68 11.21 6.12
N ALA A 93 8.54 10.52 6.24
CA ALA A 93 7.69 10.59 7.41
C ALA A 93 8.29 9.74 8.55
N GLY A 94 8.55 10.38 9.70
CA GLY A 94 9.04 9.68 10.90
C GLY A 94 10.50 9.28 10.81
N SER A 95 11.41 10.25 10.59
CA SER A 95 12.85 10.02 10.49
C SER A 95 13.39 9.23 11.70
N HIS A 96 13.68 7.94 11.50
CA HIS A 96 14.25 7.06 12.55
C HIS A 96 15.77 7.21 12.70
N GLY A 97 16.36 8.29 12.18
CA GLY A 97 17.79 8.57 12.25
C GLY A 97 18.61 7.71 11.27
N VAL A 98 19.94 7.75 11.42
CA VAL A 98 20.94 7.16 10.49
C VAL A 98 20.91 5.62 10.45
N TRP A 99 20.16 4.97 11.34
CA TRP A 99 20.06 3.51 11.44
C TRP A 99 18.80 2.93 10.76
N SER A 100 18.07 3.77 10.03
CA SER A 100 16.89 3.35 9.28
C SER A 100 17.28 2.52 8.07
N LEU A 101 16.51 1.48 7.77
CA LEU A 101 16.77 0.60 6.62
C LEU A 101 16.62 1.34 5.28
N ASP A 102 15.61 2.20 5.20
CA ASP A 102 15.28 3.07 4.08
C ASP A 102 14.41 4.24 4.61
N ASP A 103 14.41 5.35 3.90
CA ASP A 103 13.67 6.56 4.28
C ASP A 103 12.15 6.41 4.15
N TYR A 104 11.66 5.49 3.31
CA TYR A 104 10.25 5.41 2.95
C TYR A 104 9.63 4.02 3.11
N GLN A 105 10.34 2.95 2.76
CA GLN A 105 9.79 1.60 2.62
C GLN A 105 10.41 0.61 3.61
N PHE A 106 9.65 -0.41 3.99
CA PHE A 106 10.16 -1.52 4.80
C PHE A 106 9.74 -2.89 4.24
N LEU A 107 8.49 -3.03 3.81
CA LEU A 107 7.95 -4.30 3.29
C LEU A 107 8.69 -4.90 2.08
N PRO A 108 9.19 -4.11 1.10
CA PRO A 108 9.99 -4.64 0.00
C PRO A 108 11.21 -5.41 0.46
N PHE A 109 11.82 -5.02 1.58
CA PHE A 109 13.00 -5.71 2.12
C PHE A 109 12.64 -7.03 2.79
N ILE A 110 11.50 -7.09 3.50
CA ILE A 110 10.99 -8.35 4.07
C ILE A 110 10.65 -9.34 2.95
N TRP A 111 9.85 -8.93 1.97
CA TRP A 111 9.45 -9.85 0.90
C TRP A 111 10.60 -10.15 -0.05
N GLY A 112 11.46 -9.16 -0.34
CA GLY A 112 12.66 -9.32 -1.15
C GLY A 112 13.67 -10.29 -0.54
N SER A 113 13.94 -10.18 0.77
CA SER A 113 14.81 -11.15 1.46
C SER A 113 14.21 -12.56 1.45
N SER A 114 12.89 -12.69 1.64
CA SER A 114 12.20 -13.99 1.53
C SER A 114 12.32 -14.63 0.15
N GLN A 115 12.43 -13.85 -0.93
CA GLN A 115 12.63 -14.37 -2.30
C GLN A 115 14.05 -14.94 -2.53
N LEU A 116 15.01 -14.55 -1.71
CA LEU A 116 16.41 -14.98 -1.81
C LEU A 116 16.76 -16.16 -0.90
N ILE A 117 15.82 -16.63 -0.08
CA ILE A 117 16.02 -17.81 0.75
C ILE A 117 16.31 -19.03 -0.13
N GLY A 118 17.43 -19.72 0.14
CA GLY A 118 17.84 -20.92 -0.58
C GLY A 118 18.45 -20.66 -1.96
N LYS A 119 18.78 -19.41 -2.28
CA LYS A 119 19.65 -19.06 -3.41
C LYS A 119 21.13 -19.07 -3.02
#